data_AF-A0A8S0GYH8-F1
#
_entry.id   AF-A0A8S0GYH8-F1
#
_cell.length_a   1.000
_cell.length_b   1.000
_cell.length_c   1.000
_cell.angle_alpha   90.00
_cell.angle_beta   90.00
_cell.angle_gamma   90.00
#
_symmetry.space_group_name_H-M   'P 1'
#
loop_
_entity.id
_entity.type
_entity.pdbx_description
1 polymer ?
#
loop_
_entity_poly.entity_id
_entity_poly.type
_entity_poly.pdbx_seq_one_letter_code
_entity_poly.pdbx_strand_id
1 'polypeptide(L)'
;MSYSRKLYSYHLELAQKFVHEQSFAGEDVRFSNEYEALESELGKAQSMHESGQVDWLKIQQQSEALLRYQSKDLRVAAWLTWACISVNPSPAC
;
A
#
# COMPACT_ATOMS: atom_id res chain seq x y z
N MET A 1 22.86 -3.25 8.18
CA MET A 1 21.88 -2.17 7.88
C MET A 1 21.80 -1.78 6.39
N SER A 2 21.93 -2.72 5.44
CA SER A 2 21.84 -2.43 3.99
C SER A 2 20.40 -2.55 3.44
N TYR A 3 19.61 -3.48 4.00
CA TYR A 3 18.26 -3.80 3.53
C TYR A 3 17.24 -2.66 3.79
N SER A 4 17.20 -2.11 5.00
CA SER A 4 16.33 -0.97 5.36
C SER A 4 16.59 0.28 4.49
N ARG A 5 17.85 0.54 4.11
CA ARG A 5 18.19 1.66 3.22
C ARG A 5 17.64 1.45 1.80
N LYS A 6 17.68 0.22 1.27
CA LYS A 6 17.12 -0.10 -0.05
C LYS A 6 15.60 0.04 -0.08
N LEU A 7 14.90 -0.44 0.95
CA LEU A 7 13.45 -0.28 1.09
C LEU A 7 13.06 1.19 1.19
N TYR A 8 13.76 1.97 2.01
CA TYR A 8 13.55 3.40 2.12
C TYR A 8 13.71 4.11 0.76
N SER A 9 14.81 3.84 0.04
CA SER A 9 15.03 4.42 -1.29
C SER A 9 13.93 4.04 -2.28
N TYR A 10 13.45 2.78 -2.23
CA TYR A 10 12.36 2.30 -3.08
C TYR A 10 11.02 3.00 -2.79
N HIS A 11 10.63 3.15 -1.52
CA HIS A 11 9.40 3.85 -1.15
C HIS A 11 9.50 5.36 -1.42
N LEU A 12 10.70 5.94 -1.29
CA LEU A 12 10.94 7.33 -1.65
C LEU A 12 10.77 7.56 -3.15
N GLU A 13 11.31 6.67 -3.98
CA GLU A 13 11.10 6.72 -5.43
C GLU A 13 9.62 6.58 -5.79
N LEU A 14 8.91 5.65 -5.13
CA LEU A 14 7.48 5.44 -5.32
C LEU A 14 6.67 6.72 -5.03
N ALA A 15 7.03 7.46 -3.98
CA ALA A 15 6.37 8.71 -3.61
C ALA A 15 6.68 9.87 -4.57
N GLN A 16 7.89 9.93 -5.10
CA GLN A 16 8.36 11.05 -5.94
C GLN A 16 8.09 10.87 -7.43
N LYS A 17 7.87 9.63 -7.90
CA LYS A 17 7.65 9.36 -9.31
C LYS A 17 6.21 9.70 -9.72
N PHE A 18 6.07 10.49 -10.77
CA PHE A 18 4.79 10.76 -11.44
C PHE A 18 4.09 9.46 -11.83
N VAL A 19 2.78 9.37 -11.62
CA VAL A 19 1.98 8.24 -12.12
C VAL A 19 1.90 8.29 -13.65
N HIS A 20 1.64 9.47 -14.22
CA HIS A 20 1.64 9.74 -15.66
C HIS A 20 2.38 11.06 -15.94
N GLU A 21 2.96 11.21 -17.14
CA GLU A 21 3.73 12.42 -17.50
C GLU A 21 2.91 13.72 -17.39
N GLN A 22 1.60 13.61 -17.60
CA GLN A 22 0.65 14.74 -17.54
C GLN A 22 -0.09 14.83 -16.20
N SER A 23 0.03 13.83 -15.32
CA SER A 23 -0.62 13.80 -14.01
C SER A 23 0.28 13.12 -12.97
N PHE A 24 0.90 13.94 -12.12
CA PHE A 24 1.73 13.44 -11.02
C PHE A 24 0.93 12.50 -10.11
N ALA A 25 -0.29 12.91 -9.75
CA ALA A 25 -1.14 12.21 -8.81
C ALA A 25 -1.92 11.05 -9.43
N GLY A 26 -2.02 10.98 -10.76
CA GLY A 26 -2.87 9.99 -11.43
C GLY A 26 -4.36 10.34 -11.32
N GLU A 27 -5.21 9.32 -11.31
CA GLU A 27 -6.67 9.45 -11.30
C GLU A 27 -7.27 9.15 -9.92
N ASP A 28 -8.56 9.46 -9.72
CA ASP A 28 -9.30 8.97 -8.56
C ASP A 28 -9.63 7.48 -8.76
N VAL A 29 -9.11 6.62 -7.87
CA VAL A 29 -9.20 5.16 -7.95
C VAL A 29 -10.23 4.55 -7.00
N ARG A 30 -11.03 5.36 -6.29
CA ARG A 30 -11.98 4.85 -5.27
C ARG A 30 -13.00 3.83 -5.80
N PHE A 31 -13.25 3.83 -7.10
CA PHE A 31 -14.16 2.91 -7.78
C PHE A 31 -13.41 1.89 -8.66
N SER A 32 -12.09 1.78 -8.50
CA SER A 32 -11.30 0.77 -9.21
C SER A 32 -11.39 -0.56 -8.49
N ASN A 33 -11.34 -1.65 -9.27
CA ASN A 33 -11.35 -3.01 -8.73
C ASN A 33 -10.15 -3.24 -7.79
N GLU A 34 -9.01 -2.60 -8.05
CA GLU A 34 -7.81 -2.71 -7.23
C GLU A 34 -8.01 -2.04 -5.86
N TYR A 35 -8.70 -0.91 -5.82
CA TYR A 35 -9.02 -0.23 -4.56
C TYR A 35 -10.05 -1.03 -3.74
N GLU A 36 -11.11 -1.52 -4.40
CA GLU A 36 -12.12 -2.38 -3.75
C GLU A 36 -11.50 -3.67 -3.21
N ALA A 37 -10.55 -4.27 -3.92
CA ALA A 37 -9.82 -5.44 -3.46
C ALA A 37 -8.99 -5.17 -2.19
N LEU A 38 -8.35 -4.00 -2.10
CA LEU A 38 -7.65 -3.56 -0.89
C LEU A 38 -8.64 -3.37 0.28
N GLU A 39 -9.78 -2.71 0.04
CA GLU A 39 -10.81 -2.52 1.06
C GLU A 39 -11.39 -3.84 1.55
N SER A 40 -11.66 -4.77 0.64
CA SER A 40 -12.15 -6.11 0.97
C SER A 40 -11.14 -6.89 1.82
N GLU A 41 -9.86 -6.86 1.47
CA GLU A 41 -8.80 -7.53 2.23
C GLU A 41 -8.63 -6.93 3.64
N LEU A 42 -8.67 -5.59 3.76
CA LEU A 42 -8.62 -4.91 5.05
C LEU A 42 -9.88 -5.13 5.89
N GLY A 43 -11.04 -5.28 5.25
CA GLY A 43 -12.33 -5.57 5.89
C GLY A 43 -12.31 -6.87 6.69
N LYS A 44 -11.42 -7.83 6.35
CA LYS A 44 -11.23 -9.06 7.13
C LYS A 44 -10.83 -8.80 8.58
N ALA A 45 -10.11 -7.72 8.87
CA ALA A 45 -9.76 -7.34 10.24
C ALA A 45 -10.99 -6.99 11.10
N GLN A 46 -12.09 -6.56 10.47
CA GLN A 46 -13.33 -6.16 11.14
C GLN A 46 -14.39 -7.28 11.14
N SER A 47 -14.15 -8.36 10.39
CA SER A 47 -15.13 -9.43 10.27
C SER A 47 -15.15 -10.30 11.53
N MET A 48 -16.29 -10.34 12.20
CA MET A 48 -16.52 -11.21 13.35
C MET A 48 -16.72 -12.69 12.95
N HIS A 49 -16.99 -12.96 11.66
CA HIS A 49 -17.42 -14.28 11.17
C HIS A 49 -16.54 -14.84 10.05
N GLU A 50 -15.70 -14.02 9.43
CA GLU A 50 -14.83 -14.45 8.35
C GLU A 50 -13.43 -14.72 8.91
N SER A 51 -13.06 -16.00 8.89
CA SER A 51 -11.85 -16.59 9.45
C SER A 51 -10.60 -16.28 8.61
N GLY A 52 -10.36 -15.02 8.26
CA GLY A 52 -9.19 -14.60 7.49
C GLY A 52 -8.37 -13.59 8.27
N GLN A 53 -7.14 -13.93 8.65
CA GLN A 53 -6.17 -12.89 8.98
C GLN A 53 -5.90 -12.05 7.73
N VAL A 54 -5.79 -10.73 7.90
CA VAL A 54 -5.40 -9.83 6.81
C VAL A 54 -4.06 -10.28 6.24
N ASP A 55 -3.99 -10.49 4.93
CA ASP A 55 -2.73 -10.73 4.26
C ASP A 55 -1.99 -9.39 4.06
N TRP A 56 -1.18 -9.03 5.07
CA TRP A 56 -0.42 -7.78 5.04
C TRP A 56 0.62 -7.72 3.91
N LEU A 57 1.13 -8.87 3.44
CA LEU A 57 2.04 -8.90 2.31
C LEU A 57 1.30 -8.54 1.02
N LYS A 58 0.08 -9.06 0.85
CA LYS A 58 -0.81 -8.68 -0.26
C LYS A 58 -1.20 -7.21 -0.22
N ILE A 59 -1.56 -6.68 0.96
CA ILE A 59 -1.85 -5.24 1.12
C ILE A 59 -0.66 -4.39 0.69
N GLN A 60 0.56 -4.77 1.14
CA GLN A 60 1.77 -4.05 0.76
C GLN A 60 1.96 -4.02 -0.77
N GLN A 61 1.94 -5.18 -1.42
CA GLN A 61 2.19 -5.31 -2.86
C GLN A 61 1.14 -4.58 -3.70
N GLN A 62 -0.14 -4.72 -3.36
CA GLN A 62 -1.23 -4.05 -4.08
C GLN A 62 -1.21 -2.54 -3.87
N SER A 63 -0.92 -2.07 -2.66
CA SER A 63 -0.79 -0.63 -2.39
C SER A 63 0.36 -0.01 -3.15
N GLU A 64 1.52 -0.68 -3.23
CA GLU A 64 2.65 -0.22 -4.04
C GLU A 64 2.30 -0.14 -5.53
N ALA A 65 1.61 -1.15 -6.06
CA ALA A 65 1.19 -1.15 -7.46
C ALA A 65 0.23 0.02 -7.76
N LEU A 66 -0.76 0.25 -6.90
CA LEU A 66 -1.73 1.33 -7.06
C LEU A 66 -1.05 2.71 -7.00
N LEU A 67 -0.16 2.91 -6.02
CA LEU A 67 0.62 4.16 -5.87
C LEU A 67 1.60 4.42 -7.01
N ARG A 68 2.12 3.35 -7.64
CA ARG A 68 3.06 3.46 -8.75
C ARG A 68 2.34 3.74 -10.07
N TYR A 69 1.21 3.10 -10.32
CA TYR A 69 0.62 3.02 -11.67
C TYR A 69 -0.72 3.72 -11.83
N GLN A 70 -1.43 4.05 -10.74
CA GLN A 70 -2.81 4.55 -10.86
C GLN A 70 -3.07 5.85 -10.11
N SER A 71 -2.69 5.95 -8.83
CA SER A 71 -3.04 7.13 -8.01
C SER A 71 -2.13 7.34 -6.82
N LYS A 72 -1.79 8.59 -6.51
CA LYS A 72 -1.15 9.02 -5.25
C LYS A 72 -2.21 9.20 -4.15
N ASP A 73 -2.99 8.15 -3.90
CA ASP A 73 -4.03 8.17 -2.87
C ASP A 73 -3.43 8.08 -1.45
N LEU A 74 -3.79 9.03 -0.59
CA LEU A 74 -3.27 9.12 0.77
C LEU A 74 -3.70 7.95 1.66
N ARG A 75 -4.92 7.44 1.48
CA ARG A 75 -5.44 6.31 2.26
C ARG A 75 -4.69 5.03 1.90
N VAL A 76 -4.40 4.83 0.61
CA VAL A 76 -3.55 3.72 0.15
C VAL A 76 -2.11 3.84 0.69
N ALA A 77 -1.53 5.03 0.73
CA ALA A 77 -0.22 5.25 1.35
C ALA A 77 -0.19 4.95 2.86
N ALA A 78 -1.27 5.28 3.58
CA ALA A 78 -1.40 4.95 5.00
C ALA A 78 -1.49 3.42 5.21
N TRP A 79 -2.26 2.72 4.38
CA TRP A 79 -2.33 1.26 4.41
C TRP A 79 -1.00 0.59 4.09
N LEU A 80 -0.28 1.09 3.08
CA LEU A 80 1.07 0.62 2.77
C LEU A 80 2.01 0.76 3.96
N THR A 81 1.99 1.92 4.63
CA THR A 81 2.83 2.17 5.81
C THR A 81 2.52 1.18 6.92
N TRP A 82 1.23 0.94 7.19
CA TRP A 82 0.81 -0.03 8.19
C TRP A 82 1.18 -1.47 7.82
N ALA A 83 1.04 -1.84 6.55
CA ALA A 83 1.45 -3.14 6.04
C ALA A 83 2.96 -3.35 6.18
N CYS A 84 3.79 -2.35 5.88
CA CYS A 84 5.24 -2.43 6.08
C CYS A 84 5.62 -2.70 7.55
N ILE A 85 4.93 -2.05 8.50
CA ILE A 85 5.10 -2.30 9.94
C ILE A 85 4.66 -3.72 10.31
N SER A 86 3.54 -4.19 9.73
CA SER A 86 2.94 -5.48 10.04
C SER A 86 3.69 -6.68 9.44
N VAL A 87 4.30 -6.51 8.26
CA VAL A 87 5.07 -7.56 7.56
C VAL A 87 6.47 -7.73 8.14
N ASN A 88 7.12 -6.63 8.55
CA ASN A 88 8.44 -6.66 9.17
C ASN A 88 8.36 -6.05 10.58
N PRO A 89 7.98 -6.83 11.61
CA PRO A 89 8.00 -6.37 12.99
C PRO A 89 9.45 -6.28 13.49
N SER A 90 10.22 -5.33 12.94
CA SER A 90 11.50 -4.94 13.54
C SER A 90 11.20 -4.02 14.72
N PRO A 91 11.65 -4.33 15.95
CA PRO A 91 11.40 -3.50 17.12
C PRO A 91 12.40 -2.34 17.13
N ALA A 92 12.15 -1.29 16.33
CA ALA A 92 12.91 -0.05 16.41
C ALA A 92 12.13 1.12 15.78
N CYS A 93 10.99 1.45 16.40
CA CYS A 93 10.62 2.84 16.64
C CYS A 93 10.82 3.11 18.13
#